data_AF-A0A452UCB3-F1
#
_entry.id   AF-A0A452UCB3-F1
#
_cell.length_a   1.000
_cell.length_b   1.000
_cell.length_c   1.000
_cell.angle_alpha   90.00
_cell.angle_beta   90.00
_cell.angle_gamma   90.00
#
_symmetry.space_group_name_H-M   'P 1'
#
loop_
_entity.id
_entity.type
_entity.pdbx_description
1 polymer ?
#
loop_
_entity_poly.entity_id
_entity_poly.type
_entity_poly.pdbx_seq_one_letter_code
_entity_poly.pdbx_strand_id
1 'polypeptide(L)'
;MIQAMVDNVCWQMSLDRKTRARKQLQGHLWRAFFEDVVPAVRKGTEAGMKVCISSSGSLEAQKLSFGHSTKGDSLELDDGHFDTKIGYKVESESYRKIANSRGCSTKNILFLKDVTLEASAFEEVDVYVAVVVRPD
;
A
#
# COMPACT_ATOMS: atom_id res chain seq x y z
N MET A 1 -9.00 28.98 13.79
CA MET A 1 -8.06 28.47 12.75
C MET A 1 -7.89 26.96 12.84
N ILE A 2 -7.45 26.41 13.98
CA ILE A 2 -7.29 24.95 14.18
C ILE A 2 -8.62 24.19 14.00
N GLN A 3 -9.72 24.67 14.60
CA GLN A 3 -11.03 24.02 14.49
C GLN A 3 -11.49 23.86 13.02
N ALA A 4 -11.34 24.90 12.20
CA ALA A 4 -11.70 24.83 10.79
C ALA A 4 -10.84 23.81 9.99
N MET A 5 -9.59 23.58 10.38
CA MET A 5 -8.76 22.52 9.79
C MET A 5 -9.25 21.14 10.20
N VAL A 6 -9.60 20.95 11.49
CA VAL A 6 -10.18 19.70 12.00
C VAL A 6 -11.49 19.39 11.28
N ASP A 7 -12.39 20.37 11.19
CA ASP A 7 -13.70 20.20 10.53
C ASP A 7 -13.52 19.84 9.05
N ASN A 8 -12.55 20.46 8.35
CA ASN A 8 -12.22 20.13 6.98
C ASN A 8 -11.65 18.71 6.82
N VAL A 9 -10.79 18.26 7.74
CA VAL A 9 -10.28 16.88 7.72
C VAL A 9 -11.41 15.88 7.97
N CYS A 10 -12.25 16.12 8.98
CA CYS A 10 -13.41 15.29 9.30
C CYS A 10 -14.39 15.23 8.13
N TRP A 11 -14.68 16.36 7.48
CA TRP A 11 -15.52 16.42 6.29
C TRP A 11 -14.93 15.66 5.10
N GLN A 12 -13.62 15.75 4.90
CA GLN A 12 -12.97 14.93 3.86
C GLN A 12 -13.00 13.45 4.21
N MET A 13 -12.91 13.07 5.49
CA MET A 13 -13.01 11.68 5.93
C MET A 13 -14.42 11.11 5.74
N SER A 14 -15.47 11.86 6.09
CA SER A 14 -16.86 11.41 5.98
C SER A 14 -17.30 11.14 4.54
N LEU A 15 -16.62 11.73 3.56
CA LEU A 15 -16.91 11.57 2.13
C LEU A 15 -15.88 10.69 1.38
N ASP A 16 -15.02 9.96 2.10
CA ASP A 16 -13.84 9.24 1.57
C ASP A 16 -13.02 10.04 0.54
N ARG A 17 -12.91 11.37 0.73
CA ARG A 17 -12.14 12.25 -0.18
C ARG A 17 -10.65 12.09 0.03
N LYS A 18 -10.05 11.28 -0.83
CA LYS A 18 -8.62 10.92 -0.86
C LYS A 18 -7.68 12.01 -1.40
N THR A 19 -7.84 13.26 -0.94
CA THR A 19 -7.01 14.40 -1.38
C THR A 19 -5.53 14.24 -0.98
N ARG A 20 -4.62 14.90 -1.71
CA ARG A 20 -3.17 14.84 -1.43
C ARG A 20 -2.84 15.36 -0.03
N ALA A 21 -3.43 16.47 0.38
CA ALA A 21 -3.18 17.08 1.70
C ALA A 21 -3.66 16.17 2.85
N ARG A 22 -4.85 15.55 2.72
CA ARG A 22 -5.36 14.59 3.72
C ARG A 22 -4.44 13.38 3.83
N LYS A 23 -4.02 12.82 2.70
CA LYS A 23 -3.12 11.66 2.64
C LYS A 23 -1.75 11.96 3.26
N GLN A 24 -1.21 13.15 3.03
CA GLN A 24 0.05 13.57 3.64
C GLN A 24 -0.08 13.67 5.16
N LEU A 25 -1.16 14.30 5.67
CA LEU A 25 -1.45 14.37 7.10
C LEU A 25 -1.62 12.97 7.72
N GLN A 26 -2.36 12.09 7.05
CA GLN A 26 -2.51 10.69 7.47
C GLN A 26 -1.17 9.95 7.53
N GLY A 27 -0.30 10.14 6.54
CA GLY A 27 1.05 9.55 6.53
C GLY A 27 1.93 10.01 7.70
N HIS A 28 1.73 11.24 8.20
CA HIS A 28 2.42 11.74 9.40
C HIS A 28 1.86 11.17 10.71
N LEU A 29 0.56 10.81 10.74
CA LEU A 29 -0.12 10.29 11.91
C LEU A 29 0.01 8.76 12.05
N TRP A 30 -0.06 8.01 10.93
CA TRP A 30 0.08 6.55 10.93
C TRP A 30 1.55 6.15 11.05
N ARG A 31 1.89 5.60 12.22
CA ARG A 31 3.24 5.08 12.51
C ARG A 31 3.28 3.62 12.91
N ALA A 32 2.13 2.97 13.15
CA ALA A 32 2.12 1.60 13.67
C ALA A 32 1.82 0.57 12.58
N PHE A 33 2.69 -0.44 12.46
CA PHE A 33 2.38 -1.68 11.76
C PHE A 33 1.75 -2.69 12.73
N PHE A 34 0.94 -3.60 12.19
CA PHE A 34 0.57 -4.81 12.91
C PHE A 34 1.83 -5.62 13.25
N GLU A 35 1.85 -6.23 14.44
CA GLU A 35 3.05 -6.84 15.01
C GLU A 35 3.62 -8.00 14.18
N ASP A 36 2.77 -8.68 13.41
CA ASP A 36 3.12 -9.81 12.54
C ASP A 36 3.71 -9.40 11.19
N VAL A 37 3.53 -8.15 10.75
CA VAL A 37 3.95 -7.71 9.41
C VAL A 37 5.45 -7.68 9.28
N VAL A 38 6.17 -7.00 10.19
CA VAL A 38 7.63 -6.86 10.11
C VAL A 38 8.36 -8.21 10.16
N PRO A 39 8.02 -9.15 11.07
CA PRO A 39 8.61 -10.49 11.07
C PRO A 39 8.34 -11.29 9.78
N ALA A 40 7.12 -11.22 9.25
CA ALA A 40 6.76 -11.94 8.03
C ALA A 40 7.53 -11.41 6.80
N VAL A 41 7.63 -10.09 6.68
CA VAL A 41 8.40 -9.43 5.60
C VAL A 41 9.87 -9.82 5.69
N ARG A 42 10.49 -9.72 6.88
CA ARG A 42 11.90 -10.13 7.10
C ARG A 42 12.15 -11.57 6.66
N LYS A 43 11.30 -12.50 7.08
CA LYS A 43 11.42 -13.92 6.70
C LYS A 43 11.31 -14.12 5.19
N GLY A 44 10.44 -13.37 4.53
CA GLY A 44 10.33 -13.37 3.06
C GLY A 44 11.62 -12.85 2.40
N THR A 45 12.13 -11.72 2.85
CA THR A 45 13.38 -11.12 2.33
C THR A 45 14.58 -12.05 2.55
N GLU A 46 14.70 -12.69 3.71
CA GLU A 46 15.72 -13.71 4.01
C GLU A 46 15.61 -14.94 3.08
N ALA A 47 14.39 -15.27 2.63
CA ALA A 47 14.14 -16.31 1.64
C ALA A 47 14.33 -15.83 0.19
N GLY A 48 14.80 -14.60 -0.03
CA GLY A 48 15.03 -14.01 -1.36
C GLY A 48 13.79 -13.43 -2.03
N MET A 49 12.68 -13.28 -1.32
CA MET A 49 11.49 -12.61 -1.84
C MET A 49 11.69 -11.10 -1.84
N LYS A 50 11.22 -10.45 -2.90
CA LYS A 50 11.15 -8.98 -2.96
C LYS A 50 9.80 -8.51 -2.44
N VAL A 51 9.79 -7.55 -1.51
CA VAL A 51 8.56 -7.07 -0.87
C VAL A 51 8.31 -5.63 -1.25
N CYS A 52 7.08 -5.32 -1.68
CA CYS A 52 6.79 -4.05 -2.32
C CYS A 52 5.41 -3.54 -1.96
N ILE A 53 5.29 -2.23 -1.86
CA ILE A 53 4.06 -1.60 -1.37
C ILE A 53 3.30 -0.99 -2.55
N SER A 54 2.02 -1.31 -2.67
CA SER A 54 1.12 -0.70 -3.64
C SER A 54 -0.07 -0.07 -2.91
N SER A 55 -0.11 1.25 -2.87
CA SER A 55 -1.13 2.00 -2.15
C SER A 55 -1.70 3.14 -2.98
N SER A 56 -2.92 3.58 -2.65
CA SER A 56 -3.45 4.82 -3.22
C SER A 56 -2.79 6.07 -2.63
N GLY A 57 -2.02 5.93 -1.55
CA GLY A 57 -1.18 6.99 -1.00
C GLY A 57 -0.02 7.33 -1.95
N SER A 58 0.38 8.59 -2.02
CA SER A 58 1.54 9.02 -2.81
C SER A 58 2.82 8.34 -2.36
N LEU A 59 3.79 8.13 -3.25
CA LEU A 59 5.11 7.55 -2.91
C LEU A 59 5.74 8.17 -1.66
N GLU A 60 5.75 9.51 -1.57
CA GLU A 60 6.29 10.24 -0.41
C GLU A 60 5.58 9.87 0.90
N ALA A 61 4.26 9.75 0.87
CA ALA A 61 3.48 9.39 2.04
C ALA A 61 3.73 7.93 2.45
N GLN A 62 3.91 7.03 1.48
CA GLN A 62 4.26 5.64 1.77
C GLN A 62 5.64 5.57 2.44
N LYS A 63 6.66 6.20 1.84
CA LYS A 63 8.02 6.24 2.40
C LYS A 63 8.05 6.86 3.80
N LEU A 64 7.31 7.95 4.02
CA LEU A 64 7.20 8.58 5.34
C LEU A 64 6.58 7.64 6.38
N SER A 65 5.52 6.91 6.03
CA SER A 65 4.89 5.97 6.95
C SER A 65 5.79 4.77 7.29
N PHE A 66 6.60 4.30 6.34
CA PHE A 66 7.52 3.17 6.55
C PHE A 66 8.84 3.60 7.22
N GLY A 67 9.37 4.77 6.91
CA GLY A 67 10.61 5.31 7.50
C GLY A 67 10.46 5.87 8.91
N HIS A 68 9.23 6.20 9.34
CA HIS A 68 8.93 6.68 10.70
C HIS A 68 8.06 5.71 11.49
N SER A 69 8.16 4.42 11.20
CA SER A 69 7.41 3.39 11.91
C SER A 69 7.80 3.31 13.39
N THR A 70 6.86 2.91 14.24
CA THR A 70 7.09 2.61 15.67
C THR A 70 8.10 1.48 15.88
N LYS A 71 8.40 0.70 14.85
CA LYS A 71 9.39 -0.39 14.86
C LYS A 71 10.77 0.03 14.30
N GLY A 72 10.99 1.32 14.03
CA GLY A 72 12.22 1.84 13.41
C GLY A 72 12.12 1.93 11.88
N ASP A 73 13.19 2.38 11.23
CA ASP A 73 13.23 2.50 9.77
C ASP A 73 13.03 1.13 9.13
N SER A 74 11.85 0.94 8.52
CA SER A 74 11.48 -0.30 7.84
C SER A 74 11.69 -0.21 6.32
N LEU A 75 12.29 0.89 5.83
CA LEU A 75 12.59 1.08 4.40
C LEU A 75 13.58 0.04 3.86
N GLU A 76 14.42 -0.54 4.73
CA GLU A 76 15.33 -1.62 4.33
C GLU A 76 14.61 -2.93 3.94
N LEU A 77 13.31 -3.02 4.25
CA LEU A 77 12.49 -4.20 4.00
C LEU A 77 11.62 -4.08 2.75
N ASP A 78 11.65 -2.94 2.04
CA ASP A 78 10.89 -2.75 0.80
C ASP A 78 11.78 -2.56 -0.44
N ASP A 79 11.53 -3.36 -1.46
CA ASP A 79 12.11 -3.26 -2.81
C ASP A 79 11.36 -2.23 -3.68
N GLY A 80 10.66 -1.29 -3.05
CA GLY A 80 10.03 -0.14 -3.69
C GLY A 80 8.52 -0.08 -3.61
N HIS A 81 8.03 1.09 -4.04
CA HIS A 81 6.68 1.56 -3.86
C HIS A 81 5.97 1.88 -5.18
N PHE A 82 4.66 1.65 -5.22
CA PHE A 82 3.77 2.05 -6.30
C PHE A 82 2.60 2.86 -5.75
N ASP A 83 2.34 4.01 -6.37
CA ASP A 83 1.15 4.81 -6.12
C ASP A 83 0.20 4.77 -7.34
N THR A 84 -0.85 5.60 -7.31
CA THR A 84 -1.84 5.66 -8.40
C THR A 84 -1.27 6.09 -9.75
N LYS A 85 0.00 6.52 -9.85
CA LYS A 85 0.63 6.83 -11.14
C LYS A 85 0.84 5.59 -12.00
N ILE A 86 0.95 4.40 -11.40
CA ILE A 86 1.05 3.15 -12.17
C ILE A 86 -0.30 2.74 -12.78
N GLY A 87 -1.40 3.20 -12.19
CA GLY A 87 -2.78 2.96 -12.58
C GLY A 87 -3.70 2.76 -11.36
N TYR A 88 -4.99 2.59 -11.59
CA TYR A 88 -5.95 2.33 -10.51
C TYR A 88 -5.97 0.85 -10.13
N LYS A 89 -6.21 0.54 -8.85
CA LYS A 89 -6.17 -0.84 -8.33
C LYS A 89 -7.27 -1.76 -8.87
N VAL A 90 -8.32 -1.19 -9.45
CA VAL A 90 -9.42 -1.91 -10.10
C VAL A 90 -9.13 -2.23 -11.58
N GLU A 91 -8.00 -1.78 -12.11
CA GLU A 91 -7.61 -2.01 -13.50
C GLU A 91 -6.55 -3.12 -13.57
N SER A 92 -6.85 -4.16 -14.35
CA SER A 92 -5.95 -5.30 -14.60
C SER A 92 -4.57 -4.86 -15.11
N GLU A 93 -4.55 -3.81 -15.92
CA GLU A 93 -3.33 -3.24 -16.50
C GLU A 93 -2.35 -2.68 -15.47
N SER A 94 -2.83 -2.22 -14.31
CA SER A 94 -1.96 -1.75 -13.21
C SER A 94 -1.06 -2.87 -12.72
N TYR A 95 -1.57 -4.10 -12.65
CA TYR A 95 -0.83 -5.28 -12.19
C TYR A 95 0.21 -5.73 -13.22
N ARG A 96 -0.11 -5.67 -14.51
CA ARG A 96 0.85 -5.93 -15.59
C ARG A 96 2.00 -4.92 -15.56
N LYS A 97 1.70 -3.64 -15.37
CA LYS A 97 2.72 -2.58 -15.23
C LYS A 97 3.61 -2.78 -14.02
N ILE A 98 3.05 -3.20 -12.88
CA ILE A 98 3.85 -3.55 -11.68
C ILE A 98 4.83 -4.68 -12.00
N ALA A 99 4.36 -5.76 -12.65
CA ALA A 99 5.21 -6.89 -13.01
C ALA A 99 6.32 -6.51 -13.99
N ASN A 100 5.98 -5.73 -15.03
CA ASN A 100 6.93 -5.20 -16.01
C ASN A 100 7.96 -4.27 -15.36
N SER A 101 7.54 -3.38 -14.46
CA SER A 101 8.44 -2.52 -13.68
C SER A 101 9.45 -3.32 -12.86
N ARG A 102 9.13 -4.56 -12.52
CA ARG A 102 9.99 -5.47 -11.74
C ARG A 102 10.74 -6.48 -12.58
N GLY A 103 10.53 -6.46 -13.90
CA GLY A 103 11.16 -7.40 -14.82
C GLY A 103 10.77 -8.86 -14.55
N CYS A 104 9.54 -9.10 -14.07
CA CYS A 104 9.06 -10.44 -13.74
C CYS A 104 7.70 -10.73 -14.38
N SER A 105 7.34 -12.01 -14.47
CA SER A 105 6.00 -12.42 -14.89
C SER A 105 4.98 -12.12 -13.79
N THR A 106 3.74 -11.82 -14.18
CA THR A 106 2.61 -11.66 -13.25
C THR A 106 2.41 -12.89 -12.37
N LYS A 107 2.74 -14.09 -12.87
CA LYS A 107 2.68 -15.37 -12.14
C LYS A 107 3.68 -15.45 -10.97
N ASN A 108 4.70 -14.59 -10.97
CA ASN A 108 5.70 -14.57 -9.92
C ASN A 108 5.35 -13.57 -8.80
N ILE A 109 4.14 -13.03 -8.80
CA ILE A 109 3.70 -12.02 -7.85
C ILE A 109 2.50 -12.54 -7.06
N LEU A 110 2.60 -12.42 -5.73
CA LEU A 110 1.50 -12.60 -4.79
C LEU A 110 1.06 -11.24 -4.26
N PHE A 111 -0.19 -10.87 -4.51
CA PHE A 111 -0.81 -9.68 -3.93
C PHE A 111 -1.55 -10.02 -2.64
N LEU A 112 -1.21 -9.32 -1.56
CA LEU A 112 -1.92 -9.39 -0.28
C LEU A 112 -2.85 -8.17 -0.17
N LYS A 113 -4.17 -8.38 -0.11
CA LYS A 113 -5.18 -7.30 -0.14
C LYS A 113 -6.28 -7.51 0.89
N ASP A 114 -6.80 -6.42 1.45
CA ASP A 114 -7.91 -6.38 2.39
C ASP A 114 -9.29 -6.31 1.69
N VAL A 115 -9.35 -5.73 0.49
CA VAL A 115 -10.61 -5.43 -0.21
C VAL A 115 -10.85 -6.36 -1.41
N THR A 116 -12.04 -6.95 -1.48
CA THR A 116 -12.51 -7.83 -2.57
C THR A 116 -13.03 -7.08 -3.80
N LEU A 117 -13.30 -5.77 -3.72
CA LEU A 117 -13.74 -4.95 -4.87
C LEU A 117 -12.73 -4.94 -6.05
N GLU A 118 -11.49 -5.36 -5.82
CA GLU A 118 -10.45 -5.48 -6.84
C GLU A 118 -10.47 -6.85 -7.54
N ALA A 119 -11.36 -7.78 -7.16
CA ALA A 119 -11.40 -9.16 -7.65
C ALA A 119 -11.45 -9.26 -9.19
N SER A 120 -12.29 -8.45 -9.85
CA SER A 120 -12.42 -8.47 -11.31
C SER A 120 -11.12 -8.09 -12.03
N ALA A 121 -10.29 -7.24 -11.43
CA ALA A 121 -9.00 -6.86 -12.01
C ALA A 121 -8.00 -8.02 -12.02
N PHE A 122 -8.16 -8.96 -11.09
CA PHE A 122 -7.32 -10.14 -10.97
C PHE A 122 -7.78 -11.29 -11.87
N GLU A 123 -9.06 -11.38 -12.21
CA GLU A 123 -9.55 -12.41 -13.14
C GLU A 123 -8.96 -12.27 -14.55
N GLU A 124 -8.58 -11.05 -14.94
CA GLU A 124 -8.01 -10.75 -16.27
C GLU A 124 -6.47 -10.85 -16.32
N VAL A 125 -5.81 -11.17 -15.21
CA VAL A 125 -4.35 -11.25 -15.12
C VAL A 125 -3.95 -12.50 -14.36
N ASP A 126 -2.97 -13.23 -14.88
CA ASP A 126 -2.46 -14.41 -14.20
C ASP A 126 -1.56 -14.00 -13.02
N VAL A 127 -2.17 -13.64 -11.90
CA VAL A 127 -1.54 -13.23 -10.64
C VAL A 127 -2.09 -14.07 -9.48
N TYR A 128 -1.28 -14.24 -8.43
CA TYR A 128 -1.76 -14.82 -7.19
C TYR A 128 -2.28 -13.71 -6.27
N VAL A 129 -3.41 -13.96 -5.60
CA VAL A 129 -4.00 -13.02 -4.65
C VAL A 129 -4.40 -13.77 -3.38
N ALA A 130 -4.06 -13.22 -2.23
CA ALA A 130 -4.58 -13.68 -0.95
C ALA A 130 -5.26 -12.51 -0.22
N VAL A 131 -6.46 -12.80 0.29
CA VAL A 131 -7.23 -11.83 1.07
C VAL A 131 -6.72 -11.84 2.51
N VAL A 132 -6.35 -10.66 3.02
CA VAL A 132 -5.89 -10.46 4.39
C VAL A 132 -7.03 -9.88 5.20
N VAL A 133 -7.49 -10.62 6.20
CA VAL A 133 -8.52 -10.17 7.14
C VAL A 133 -7.84 -9.64 8.39
N ARG A 134 -8.23 -8.42 8.83
CA ARG A 134 -7.74 -7.77 10.05
C ARG A 134 -8.94 -7.36 10.91
N PRO A 135 -8.81 -7.36 12.25
CA PRO A 135 -9.83 -6.79 13.12
C PRO A 135 -9.94 -5.27 12.87
N ASP A 136 -11.19 -4.78 12.88
CA ASP A 136 -11.52 -3.35 12.79
C ASP A 136 -11.09 -2.57 14.03
#